data_AF-A0A7V8WVV4-F1
#
_entry.id   AF-A0A7V8WVV4-F1
#
_cell.length_a   1.000
_cell.length_b   1.000
_cell.length_c   1.000
_cell.angle_alpha   90.00
_cell.angle_beta   90.00
_cell.angle_gamma   90.00
#
_symmetry.space_group_name_H-M   'P 1'
#
loop_
_entity.id
_entity.type
_entity.pdbx_description
1 polymer ?
#
loop_
_entity_poly.entity_id
_entity_poly.type
_entity_poly.pdbx_seq_one_letter_code
_entity_poly.pdbx_strand_id
1 'polypeptide(L)'
;MIKTIKRLAAGLSALLALPILAFAPMASAATTVVTPTNPNGWVIDVGAGGVVNFVADATAPMGVGSARLTTNETNESNAALSYALSTPLALGALNNVSYVSKVETANVDAGALSFYLKIDIDGNLTTSDSTYLVYEPYWSDGSPNNAPVERNIWQTGDVATGMLWCTSPFGALHVTSLALLQ
;
A
#
# COMPACT_ATOMS: atom_id res chain seq x y z
N MET A 1 10.51 -52.66 74.68
CA MET A 1 9.27 -52.11 74.08
C MET A 1 9.67 -50.87 73.27
N ILE A 2 9.83 -51.02 71.96
CA ILE A 2 10.48 -50.04 71.07
C ILE A 2 9.41 -49.13 70.45
N LYS A 3 9.54 -47.81 70.62
CA LYS A 3 8.61 -46.80 70.09
C LYS A 3 8.86 -46.53 68.60
N THR A 4 7.87 -46.78 67.77
CA THR A 4 7.91 -46.55 66.31
C THR A 4 7.73 -45.05 65.99
N ILE A 5 8.65 -44.50 65.19
CA ILE A 5 8.65 -43.12 64.70
C ILE A 5 7.72 -43.03 63.48
N LYS A 6 6.69 -42.16 63.55
CA LYS A 6 5.85 -41.80 62.40
C LYS A 6 6.38 -40.52 61.76
N ARG A 7 6.99 -40.63 60.57
CA ARG A 7 7.34 -39.48 59.73
C ARG A 7 6.14 -39.15 58.83
N LEU A 8 5.48 -38.02 59.07
CA LEU A 8 4.52 -37.45 58.12
C LEU A 8 5.28 -36.77 56.98
N ALA A 9 5.23 -37.33 55.78
CA ALA A 9 5.62 -36.65 54.56
C ALA A 9 4.41 -35.86 54.04
N ALA A 10 4.42 -34.53 54.22
CA ALA A 10 3.47 -33.63 53.59
C ALA A 10 3.94 -33.35 52.15
N GLY A 11 3.30 -33.99 51.18
CA GLY A 11 3.53 -33.75 49.75
C GLY A 11 2.80 -32.47 49.32
N LEU A 12 3.56 -31.41 49.05
CA LEU A 12 3.07 -30.16 48.50
C LEU A 12 2.99 -30.28 46.96
N SER A 13 1.85 -30.72 46.44
CA SER A 13 1.56 -30.71 45.00
C SER A 13 1.26 -29.27 44.55
N ALA A 14 2.27 -28.55 44.10
CA ALA A 14 2.11 -27.27 43.40
C ALA A 14 1.61 -27.52 41.98
N LEU A 15 0.31 -27.29 41.75
CA LEU A 15 -0.32 -27.35 40.45
C LEU A 15 0.09 -26.09 39.65
N LEU A 16 1.06 -26.20 38.75
CA LEU A 16 1.40 -25.14 37.79
C LEU A 16 0.20 -24.94 36.84
N ALA A 17 -0.56 -23.85 37.03
CA ALA A 17 -1.50 -23.37 36.02
C ALA A 17 -0.70 -22.70 34.90
N LEU A 18 -0.50 -23.40 33.77
CA LEU A 18 0.03 -22.77 32.55
C LEU A 18 -1.05 -21.82 31.99
N PRO A 19 -0.77 -20.51 31.80
CA PRO A 19 -1.66 -19.64 31.06
C PRO A 19 -1.66 -20.10 29.60
N ILE A 20 -2.82 -20.56 29.12
CA ILE A 20 -3.05 -20.77 27.69
C ILE A 20 -3.07 -19.39 27.05
N LEU A 21 -1.97 -19.02 26.39
CA LEU A 21 -1.92 -17.84 25.52
C LEU A 21 -2.86 -18.10 24.35
N ALA A 22 -4.06 -17.53 24.42
CA ALA A 22 -4.98 -17.50 23.30
C ALA A 22 -4.38 -16.61 22.21
N PHE A 23 -3.83 -17.22 21.16
CA PHE A 23 -3.47 -16.48 19.96
C PHE A 23 -4.75 -16.07 19.25
N ALA A 24 -5.00 -14.75 19.18
CA ALA A 24 -6.06 -14.24 18.33
C ALA A 24 -5.75 -14.62 16.87
N PRO A 25 -6.69 -15.21 16.12
CA PRO A 25 -6.47 -15.45 14.70
C PRO A 25 -6.28 -14.10 14.00
N MET A 26 -5.16 -13.93 13.31
CA MET A 26 -4.99 -12.82 12.37
C MET A 26 -5.99 -13.01 11.24
N ALA A 27 -6.93 -12.08 11.09
CA ALA A 27 -7.80 -12.05 9.92
C ALA A 27 -6.94 -11.81 8.69
N SER A 28 -6.96 -12.75 7.74
CA SER A 28 -6.36 -12.53 6.42
C SER A 28 -7.18 -11.46 5.70
N ALA A 29 -6.51 -10.47 5.11
CA ALA A 29 -7.17 -9.44 4.33
C ALA A 29 -7.88 -10.09 3.12
N ALA A 30 -9.18 -9.82 2.96
CA ALA A 30 -9.93 -10.34 1.83
C ALA A 30 -9.40 -9.72 0.53
N THR A 31 -9.13 -10.56 -0.47
CA THR A 31 -8.82 -10.10 -1.82
C THR A 31 -10.11 -9.71 -2.53
N THR A 32 -10.13 -8.54 -3.16
CA THR A 32 -11.27 -8.11 -3.98
C THR A 32 -10.86 -7.98 -5.42
N VAL A 33 -11.59 -8.66 -6.32
CA VAL A 33 -11.36 -8.60 -7.76
C VAL A 33 -12.11 -7.41 -8.34
N VAL A 34 -11.36 -6.49 -8.94
CA VAL A 34 -11.89 -5.32 -9.64
C VAL A 34 -12.08 -5.67 -11.11
N THR A 35 -13.25 -5.34 -11.66
CA THR A 35 -13.58 -5.56 -13.09
C THR A 35 -14.27 -4.33 -13.67
N PRO A 36 -14.34 -4.17 -15.01
CA PRO A 36 -15.06 -3.05 -15.61
C PRO A 36 -16.53 -2.96 -15.15
N THR A 37 -17.18 -4.10 -14.94
CA THR A 37 -18.59 -4.18 -14.51
C THR A 37 -18.77 -4.17 -13.00
N ASN A 38 -17.69 -4.33 -12.24
CA ASN A 38 -17.68 -4.25 -10.78
C ASN A 38 -16.40 -3.53 -10.34
N PRO A 39 -16.38 -2.19 -10.37
CA PRO A 39 -15.19 -1.41 -10.04
C PRO A 39 -14.89 -1.41 -8.54
N ASN A 40 -15.79 -1.89 -7.69
CA ASN A 40 -15.61 -1.97 -6.24
C ASN A 40 -15.06 -0.65 -5.64
N GLY A 41 -15.66 0.49 -5.99
CA GLY A 41 -15.25 1.81 -5.48
C GLY A 41 -14.05 2.45 -6.17
N TRP A 42 -13.35 1.74 -7.06
CA TRP A 42 -12.32 2.33 -7.90
C TRP A 42 -12.93 3.22 -8.99
N VAL A 43 -12.28 4.35 -9.25
CA VAL A 43 -12.68 5.32 -10.26
C VAL A 43 -11.57 5.42 -11.30
N ILE A 44 -11.98 5.29 -12.56
CA ILE A 44 -11.12 5.56 -13.71
C ILE A 44 -11.10 7.08 -13.91
N ASP A 45 -9.90 7.65 -13.90
CA ASP A 45 -9.66 9.05 -14.24
C ASP A 45 -8.77 9.09 -15.48
N VAL A 46 -9.28 9.68 -16.57
CA VAL A 46 -8.57 9.74 -17.84
C VAL A 46 -8.62 11.15 -18.40
N GLY A 47 -7.43 11.69 -18.69
CA GLY A 47 -7.24 12.92 -19.45
C GLY A 47 -7.15 12.66 -20.95
N ALA A 48 -6.79 13.70 -21.69
CA ALA A 48 -6.62 13.63 -23.14
C ALA A 48 -5.51 12.64 -23.52
N GLY A 49 -5.80 11.62 -24.34
CA GLY A 49 -4.78 10.62 -24.72
C GLY A 49 -4.50 9.55 -23.67
N GLY A 50 -5.28 9.50 -22.58
CA GLY A 50 -5.23 8.43 -21.59
C GLY A 50 -6.29 7.35 -21.80
N VAL A 51 -5.94 6.11 -21.48
CA VAL A 51 -6.83 4.95 -21.53
C VAL A 51 -6.55 4.04 -20.34
N VAL A 52 -7.61 3.53 -19.70
CA VAL A 52 -7.54 2.48 -18.68
C VAL A 52 -8.34 1.28 -19.14
N ASN A 53 -7.72 0.11 -19.18
CA ASN A 53 -8.36 -1.17 -19.50
C ASN A 53 -8.10 -2.18 -18.39
N PHE A 54 -9.02 -3.11 -18.16
CA PHE A 54 -8.76 -4.28 -17.33
C PHE A 54 -8.45 -5.45 -18.25
N VAL A 55 -7.26 -6.03 -18.11
CA VAL A 55 -6.75 -7.08 -18.99
C VAL A 55 -6.52 -8.37 -18.21
N ALA A 56 -6.88 -9.50 -18.83
CA ALA A 56 -6.49 -10.80 -18.30
C ALA A 56 -4.98 -10.99 -18.51
N ASP A 57 -4.29 -11.34 -17.44
CA ASP A 57 -2.84 -11.56 -17.44
C ASP A 57 -2.49 -12.58 -16.34
N ALA A 58 -2.22 -13.81 -16.76
CA ALA A 58 -1.88 -14.89 -15.85
C ALA A 58 -0.50 -14.69 -15.19
N THR A 59 0.33 -13.77 -15.69
CA THR A 59 1.62 -13.41 -15.09
C THR A 59 1.48 -12.36 -13.99
N ALA A 60 0.33 -11.69 -13.88
CA ALA A 60 0.07 -10.72 -12.82
C ALA A 60 0.21 -11.39 -11.44
N PRO A 61 0.55 -10.66 -10.36
CA PRO A 61 0.84 -11.25 -9.04
C PRO A 61 -0.27 -12.14 -8.47
N MET A 62 -1.52 -11.85 -8.82
CA MET A 62 -2.70 -12.63 -8.39
C MET A 62 -3.14 -13.69 -9.42
N GLY A 63 -2.47 -13.79 -10.57
CA GLY A 63 -2.73 -14.76 -11.63
C GLY A 63 -4.04 -14.57 -12.41
N VAL A 64 -4.75 -13.46 -12.19
CA VAL A 64 -6.06 -13.18 -12.83
C VAL A 64 -5.93 -12.13 -13.94
N GLY A 65 -5.34 -10.98 -13.61
CA GLY A 65 -5.26 -9.85 -14.52
C GLY A 65 -4.75 -8.58 -13.84
N SER A 66 -4.78 -7.49 -14.58
CA SER A 66 -4.29 -6.18 -14.14
C SER A 66 -5.08 -5.03 -14.75
N ALA A 67 -5.00 -3.85 -14.12
CA ALA A 67 -5.34 -2.61 -14.79
C ALA A 67 -4.16 -2.18 -15.68
N ARG A 68 -4.43 -1.98 -16.96
CA ARG A 68 -3.49 -1.45 -17.94
C ARG A 68 -3.80 0.01 -18.17
N LEU A 69 -2.85 0.85 -17.79
CA LEU A 69 -2.89 2.30 -17.99
C LEU A 69 -2.04 2.60 -19.22
N THR A 70 -2.56 3.42 -20.14
CA THR A 70 -1.86 3.81 -21.36
C THR A 70 -2.03 5.30 -21.58
N THR A 71 -0.93 5.98 -21.85
CA THR A 71 -0.87 7.39 -22.19
C THR A 71 -0.15 7.56 -23.52
N ASN A 72 -0.45 8.64 -24.24
CA ASN A 72 0.39 9.09 -25.33
C ASN A 72 1.56 9.91 -24.78
N GLU A 73 2.58 10.17 -25.60
CA GLU A 73 3.75 10.97 -25.23
C GLU A 73 3.45 12.49 -25.25
N THR A 74 2.44 12.92 -24.50
CA THR A 74 2.10 14.35 -24.33
C THR A 74 1.93 14.70 -22.85
N ASN A 75 2.19 15.97 -22.51
CA ASN A 75 2.11 16.43 -21.12
C ASN A 75 0.67 16.46 -20.58
N GLU A 76 -0.33 16.49 -21.46
CA GLU A 76 -1.74 16.46 -21.11
C GLU A 76 -2.28 15.03 -20.94
N SER A 77 -1.47 14.02 -21.29
CA SER A 77 -1.88 12.62 -21.20
C SER A 77 -1.90 12.12 -19.75
N ASN A 78 -3.06 11.65 -19.32
CA ASN A 78 -3.28 11.11 -17.99
C ASN A 78 -4.17 9.87 -18.08
N ALA A 79 -3.72 8.77 -17.50
CA ALA A 79 -4.56 7.63 -17.19
C ALA A 79 -4.29 7.23 -15.75
N ALA A 80 -5.33 7.13 -14.93
CA ALA A 80 -5.20 6.82 -13.53
C ALA A 80 -6.38 6.00 -13.00
N LEU A 81 -6.12 5.30 -11.90
CA LEU A 81 -7.12 4.55 -11.16
C LEU A 81 -7.05 5.00 -9.71
N SER A 82 -8.14 5.53 -9.18
CA SER A 82 -8.19 6.11 -7.83
C SER A 82 -9.21 5.40 -6.96
N TYR A 83 -8.95 5.36 -5.66
CA TYR A 83 -9.86 4.78 -4.68
C TYR A 83 -9.99 5.73 -3.50
N ALA A 84 -11.23 6.08 -3.15
CA ALA A 84 -11.53 6.90 -2.00
C ALA A 84 -11.86 6.02 -0.79
N LEU A 85 -11.19 6.26 0.33
CA LEU A 85 -11.54 5.61 1.59
C LEU A 85 -12.90 6.12 2.07
N SER A 86 -13.78 5.21 2.49
CA SER A 86 -15.08 5.56 3.05
C SER A 86 -14.97 6.26 4.42
N THR A 87 -13.87 6.04 5.12
CA THR A 87 -13.50 6.73 6.36
C THR A 87 -12.13 7.36 6.17
N PRO A 88 -11.98 8.68 6.39
CA PRO A 88 -10.67 9.33 6.35
C PRO A 88 -9.69 8.65 7.30
N LEU A 89 -8.44 8.54 6.86
CA LEU A 89 -7.39 7.88 7.61
C LEU A 89 -6.29 8.89 7.91
N ALA A 90 -5.93 8.99 9.19
CA ALA A 90 -4.84 9.86 9.61
C ALA A 90 -3.54 9.41 8.94
N LEU A 91 -2.76 10.41 8.51
CA LEU A 91 -1.50 10.22 7.79
C LEU A 91 -0.58 9.24 8.56
N GLY A 92 -0.32 9.50 9.85
CA GLY A 92 0.50 8.63 10.70
C GLY A 92 -0.06 7.23 11.01
N ALA A 93 -1.26 6.86 10.56
CA ALA A 93 -1.82 5.51 10.76
C ALA A 93 -1.41 4.51 9.66
N LEU A 94 -0.52 4.92 8.75
CA LEU A 94 -0.24 4.25 7.49
C LEU A 94 1.08 3.52 7.58
N ASN A 95 0.99 2.19 7.66
CA ASN A 95 2.14 1.35 8.02
C ASN A 95 2.72 0.58 6.83
N ASN A 96 1.88 0.17 5.88
CA ASN A 96 2.28 -0.67 4.75
C ASN A 96 1.61 -0.15 3.48
N VAL A 97 2.38 0.44 2.57
CA VAL A 97 1.87 0.94 1.29
C VAL A 97 2.74 0.38 0.20
N SER A 98 2.16 -0.48 -0.64
CA SER A 98 2.86 -1.03 -1.78
C SER A 98 1.98 -1.07 -3.03
N TYR A 99 2.57 -1.30 -4.18
CA TYR A 99 1.85 -1.70 -5.38
C TYR A 99 2.76 -2.55 -6.25
N VAL A 100 2.17 -3.30 -7.18
CA VAL A 100 2.94 -4.05 -8.17
C VAL A 100 2.58 -3.54 -9.56
N SER A 101 3.59 -3.18 -10.34
CA SER A 101 3.42 -2.64 -11.69
C SER A 101 4.33 -3.35 -12.69
N LYS A 102 4.02 -3.21 -13.97
CA LYS A 102 4.82 -3.72 -15.10
C LYS A 102 4.81 -2.68 -16.20
N VAL A 103 5.99 -2.26 -16.64
CA VAL A 103 6.13 -1.34 -17.77
C VAL A 103 6.27 -2.15 -19.06
N GLU A 104 5.32 -2.00 -19.99
CA GLU A 104 5.34 -2.75 -21.25
C GLU A 104 6.13 -2.04 -22.36
N THR A 105 5.75 -0.79 -22.67
CA THR A 105 6.20 -0.08 -23.88
C THR A 105 6.83 1.27 -23.64
N ALA A 106 6.77 1.82 -22.43
CA ALA A 106 7.22 3.18 -22.17
C ALA A 106 8.76 3.31 -22.15
N ASN A 107 9.25 4.52 -22.42
CA ASN A 107 10.65 4.86 -22.13
C ASN A 107 10.82 4.88 -20.60
N VAL A 108 11.73 4.06 -20.09
CA VAL A 108 11.84 3.74 -18.64
C VAL A 108 12.10 4.97 -17.77
N ASP A 109 12.68 6.02 -18.35
CA ASP A 109 13.03 7.28 -17.69
C ASP A 109 11.80 8.14 -17.32
N ALA A 110 10.63 7.92 -17.95
CA ALA A 110 9.42 8.73 -17.76
C ALA A 110 8.12 7.90 -17.74
N GLY A 111 8.25 6.57 -17.79
CA GLY A 111 7.14 5.63 -18.02
C GLY A 111 6.77 4.75 -16.84
N ALA A 112 7.44 4.92 -15.71
CA ALA A 112 7.14 4.17 -14.50
C ALA A 112 5.78 4.60 -13.94
N LEU A 113 5.00 3.64 -13.44
CA LEU A 113 3.77 3.95 -12.73
C LEU A 113 4.12 4.75 -11.46
N SER A 114 3.45 5.88 -11.23
CA SER A 114 3.55 6.65 -10.00
C SER A 114 2.38 6.32 -9.06
N PHE A 115 2.61 6.48 -7.77
CA PHE A 115 1.57 6.39 -6.75
C PHE A 115 1.34 7.79 -6.16
N TYR A 116 0.09 8.24 -6.07
CA TYR A 116 -0.24 9.50 -5.45
C TYR A 116 -1.28 9.30 -4.34
N LEU A 117 -1.11 9.98 -3.21
CA LEU A 117 -2.19 10.13 -2.22
C LEU A 117 -2.53 11.60 -2.03
N LYS A 118 -3.82 11.86 -2.08
CA LYS A 118 -4.42 13.13 -1.72
C LYS A 118 -4.46 13.26 -0.20
N ILE A 119 -3.83 14.31 0.33
CA ILE A 119 -3.92 14.72 1.73
C ILE A 119 -4.79 15.95 1.84
N ASP A 120 -5.61 15.97 2.88
CA ASP A 120 -6.22 17.17 3.46
C ASP A 120 -5.24 17.76 4.49
N ILE A 121 -4.77 18.99 4.25
CA ILE A 121 -3.60 19.56 4.93
C ILE A 121 -3.92 19.95 6.37
N ASP A 122 -5.09 20.51 6.64
CA ASP A 122 -5.46 20.93 7.99
C ASP A 122 -6.32 19.90 8.75
N GLY A 123 -6.79 18.86 8.05
CA GLY A 123 -7.56 17.75 8.61
C GLY A 123 -9.03 18.08 8.89
N ASN A 124 -9.56 19.17 8.31
CA ASN A 124 -10.94 19.61 8.47
C ASN A 124 -11.93 18.87 7.53
N LEU A 125 -11.42 18.01 6.65
CA LEU A 125 -12.11 17.22 5.63
C LEU A 125 -12.79 18.04 4.54
N THR A 126 -12.31 19.26 4.30
CA THR A 126 -12.73 20.11 3.19
C THR A 126 -11.82 19.91 1.99
N THR A 127 -12.28 20.31 0.81
CA THR A 127 -11.56 20.07 -0.45
C THR A 127 -10.67 21.25 -0.87
N SER A 128 -10.72 22.36 -0.13
CA SER A 128 -10.04 23.61 -0.48
C SER A 128 -8.54 23.61 -0.24
N ASP A 129 -8.06 22.72 0.64
CA ASP A 129 -6.70 22.70 1.16
C ASP A 129 -6.11 21.29 1.04
N SER A 130 -6.14 20.76 -0.18
CA SER A 130 -5.55 19.46 -0.48
C SER A 130 -4.25 19.58 -1.26
N THR A 131 -3.35 18.62 -1.03
CA THR A 131 -2.17 18.39 -1.85
C THR A 131 -2.05 16.91 -2.17
N TYR A 132 -1.19 16.57 -3.13
CA TYR A 132 -0.78 15.18 -3.35
C TYR A 132 0.65 15.02 -2.88
N LEU A 133 0.93 13.91 -2.19
CA LEU A 133 2.29 13.39 -2.23
C LEU A 133 2.37 12.26 -3.25
N VAL A 134 3.48 12.24 -3.96
CA VAL A 134 3.73 11.38 -5.09
C VAL A 134 4.98 10.56 -4.81
N TYR A 135 4.87 9.26 -5.01
CA TYR A 135 5.98 8.32 -5.02
C TYR A 135 6.24 7.88 -6.46
N GLU A 136 7.50 7.94 -6.85
CA GLU A 136 7.98 7.53 -8.16
C GLU A 136 9.18 6.59 -7.96
N PRO A 137 9.13 5.35 -8.48
CA PRO A 137 10.20 4.38 -8.31
C PRO A 137 11.58 4.87 -8.78
N TYR A 138 11.59 5.68 -9.84
CA TYR A 138 12.82 6.23 -10.42
C TYR A 138 13.37 7.46 -9.69
N TRP A 139 12.68 7.93 -8.65
CA TRP A 139 13.07 9.07 -7.79
C TRP A 139 13.09 8.71 -6.30
N SER A 140 13.04 7.42 -5.97
CA SER A 140 12.81 6.95 -4.60
C SER A 140 13.92 7.31 -3.60
N ASP A 141 15.12 7.66 -4.07
CA ASP A 141 16.28 8.05 -3.26
C ASP A 141 16.63 9.55 -3.37
N GLY A 142 15.76 10.35 -4.02
CA GLY A 142 15.98 11.78 -4.21
C GLY A 142 16.92 12.14 -5.36
N SER A 143 17.35 11.16 -6.15
CA SER A 143 18.06 11.34 -7.41
C SER A 143 17.29 10.64 -8.54
N PRO A 144 17.24 11.19 -9.77
CA PRO A 144 16.78 10.42 -10.91
C PRO A 144 17.67 9.19 -11.09
N ASN A 145 17.08 8.01 -10.97
CA ASN A 145 17.71 6.74 -11.23
C ASN A 145 16.74 5.89 -12.04
N ASN A 146 17.09 5.63 -13.31
CA ASN A 146 16.23 4.89 -14.23
C ASN A 146 16.47 3.37 -14.15
N ALA A 147 17.51 2.93 -13.43
CA ALA A 147 17.81 1.52 -13.23
C ALA A 147 16.79 0.70 -12.40
N PRO A 148 15.95 1.25 -11.49
CA PRO A 148 15.04 0.44 -10.70
C PRO A 148 13.79 0.01 -11.48
N VAL A 149 13.60 0.40 -12.74
CA VAL A 149 12.41 0.05 -13.54
C VAL A 149 12.79 -0.81 -14.75
N GLU A 150 12.47 -2.09 -14.66
CA GLU A 150 12.70 -3.09 -15.70
C GLU A 150 11.43 -3.31 -16.54
N ARG A 151 11.59 -3.40 -17.87
CA ARG A 151 10.45 -3.63 -18.76
C ARG A 151 10.00 -5.08 -18.73
N ASN A 152 8.68 -5.28 -18.92
CA ASN A 152 8.03 -6.58 -19.05
C ASN A 152 8.19 -7.52 -17.84
N ILE A 153 8.55 -6.98 -16.68
CA ILE A 153 8.65 -7.72 -15.42
C ILE A 153 7.76 -7.01 -14.39
N TRP A 154 7.08 -7.79 -13.55
CA TRP A 154 6.31 -7.27 -12.43
C TRP A 154 7.26 -6.85 -11.31
N GLN A 155 7.13 -5.60 -10.87
CA GLN A 155 7.99 -5.00 -9.86
C GLN A 155 7.14 -4.39 -8.75
N THR A 156 7.61 -4.53 -7.51
CA THR A 156 6.95 -3.94 -6.34
C THR A 156 7.50 -2.55 -6.08
N GLY A 157 6.63 -1.55 -6.03
CA GLY A 157 6.93 -0.25 -5.46
C GLY A 157 6.60 -0.26 -3.97
N ASP A 158 7.62 -0.14 -3.11
CA ASP A 158 7.45 0.06 -1.67
C ASP A 158 7.39 1.57 -1.38
N VAL A 159 6.17 2.06 -1.22
CA VAL A 159 5.91 3.48 -0.97
C VAL A 159 6.22 3.83 0.49
N ALA A 160 6.13 2.86 1.41
CA ALA A 160 6.35 3.11 2.85
C ALA A 160 7.82 3.39 3.18
N THR A 161 8.76 2.83 2.41
CA THR A 161 10.20 3.08 2.57
C THR A 161 10.76 4.09 1.56
N GLY A 162 9.96 4.51 0.60
CA GLY A 162 10.33 5.46 -0.45
C GLY A 162 10.29 6.92 -0.05
N MET A 163 10.96 7.77 -0.82
CA MET A 163 10.76 9.22 -0.77
C MET A 163 9.50 9.63 -1.52
N LEU A 164 8.75 10.57 -0.93
CA LEU A 164 7.57 11.18 -1.55
C LEU A 164 7.81 12.67 -1.71
N TRP A 165 7.40 13.22 -2.85
CA TRP A 165 7.43 14.66 -3.12
C TRP A 165 6.02 15.23 -3.16
N CYS A 166 5.87 16.52 -2.85
CA CYS A 166 4.57 17.19 -2.74
C CYS A 166 4.30 18.02 -4.01
N THR A 167 3.08 17.97 -4.55
CA THR A 167 2.69 18.74 -5.75
C THR A 167 2.53 20.24 -5.49
N SER A 168 2.55 20.68 -4.23
CA SER A 168 2.28 22.07 -3.87
C SER A 168 3.40 22.66 -3.00
N PRO A 169 3.85 23.90 -3.30
CA PRO A 169 4.93 24.58 -2.59
C PRO A 169 4.42 25.22 -1.29
N PHE A 170 3.74 24.46 -0.42
CA PHE A 170 3.34 25.00 0.87
C PHE A 170 4.58 25.12 1.77
N GLY A 171 4.82 26.34 2.28
CA GLY A 171 5.96 26.64 3.16
C GLY A 171 5.97 25.73 4.39
N ALA A 172 7.17 25.29 4.79
CA ALA A 172 7.44 24.40 5.92
C ALA A 172 6.35 23.33 6.14
N LEU A 173 6.17 22.45 5.15
CA LEU A 173 5.46 21.19 5.34
C LEU A 173 6.13 20.41 6.48
N HIS A 174 5.48 20.38 7.65
CA HIS A 174 5.71 19.35 8.65
C HIS A 174 5.19 18.04 8.06
N VAL A 175 6.06 17.31 7.37
CA VAL A 175 5.74 16.02 6.77
C VAL A 175 5.82 14.94 7.85
N THR A 176 4.68 14.34 8.20
CA THR A 176 4.64 13.02 8.84
C THR A 176 3.60 12.10 8.16
N SER A 177 4.02 11.52 7.01
CA SER A 177 3.83 10.15 6.41
C SER A 177 2.49 9.57 5.86
N LEU A 178 2.46 9.06 4.60
CA LEU A 178 1.34 8.70 3.66
C LEU A 178 0.92 7.20 3.48
N ALA A 179 -0.28 6.95 2.88
CA ALA A 179 -1.10 5.70 2.69
C ALA A 179 -1.03 5.03 1.31
N LEU A 180 -1.71 3.91 0.95
CA LEU A 180 -1.87 2.47 1.36
C LEU A 180 -2.53 1.73 0.17
N LEU A 181 -2.00 0.56 -0.23
CA LEU A 181 -2.80 -0.58 -0.70
C LEU A 181 -2.00 -1.89 -0.59
N GLN A 182 -2.53 -2.82 0.22
CA GLN A 182 -2.05 -4.16 0.60
C GLN A 182 -0.65 -4.24 1.25
#